data_AF-A0A4Q6A7K9-F1
#
_entry.id   AF-A0A4Q6A7K9-F1
#
_cell.length_a   1.000
_cell.length_b   1.000
_cell.length_c   1.000
_cell.angle_alpha   90.00
_cell.angle_beta   90.00
_cell.angle_gamma   90.00
#
_symmetry.space_group_name_H-M   'P 1'
#
loop_
_entity.id
_entity.type
_entity.pdbx_description
1 polymer ?
#
loop_
_entity_poly.entity_id
_entity_poly.type
_entity_poly.pdbx_seq_one_letter_code
_entity_poly.pdbx_strand_id
1 'polypeptide(L)' 'MTKKDRFHFVLEWFQEHMPEAETELHYTNPFELLVAVILSAQCTDKR' A
#
# COMPACT_ATOMS: atom_id res chain seq x y z
N MET A 1 -18.70 -20.23 0.95
CA MET A 1 -17.50 -19.53 1.47
C MET A 1 -17.95 -18.46 2.44
N THR A 2 -17.46 -18.49 3.68
CA THR A 2 -17.79 -17.46 4.68
C THR A 2 -17.06 -16.15 4.38
N LYS A 3 -17.44 -15.06 5.06
CA LYS A 3 -16.69 -13.80 4.97
C LYS A 3 -15.23 -14.00 5.37
N LYS A 4 -14.95 -14.81 6.39
CA LYS A 4 -13.60 -15.10 6.88
C LYS A 4 -12.77 -15.84 5.82
N ASP A 5 -13.36 -16.87 5.21
CA ASP A 5 -12.68 -17.66 4.17
C ASP A 5 -12.32 -16.79 2.95
N ARG A 6 -13.19 -15.84 2.58
CA ARG A 6 -12.93 -14.87 1.51
C ARG A 6 -11.72 -13.99 1.78
N PHE A 7 -11.63 -13.41 2.98
CA PHE A 7 -10.46 -12.57 3.34
C PHE A 7 -9.19 -13.39 3.39
N HIS A 8 -9.26 -14.61 3.93
CA HIS A 8 -8.10 -15.49 3.99
C HIS A 8 -7.54 -15.78 2.59
N PHE A 9 -8.40 -16.19 1.67
CA PHE A 9 -8.02 -16.46 0.27
C PHE A 9 -7.41 -15.24 -0.43
N VAL A 10 -8.02 -14.05 -0.27
CA VAL A 10 -7.51 -12.83 -0.90
C VAL A 10 -6.13 -12.43 -0.34
N LEU A 11 -5.93 -12.55 0.97
CA LEU A 11 -4.65 -12.24 1.58
C LEU A 11 -3.55 -13.23 1.17
N GLU A 12 -3.85 -14.52 1.12
CA GLU A 12 -2.90 -15.54 0.63
C GLU A 12 -2.47 -15.25 -0.81
N TRP A 13 -3.43 -14.91 -1.68
CA TRP A 13 -3.12 -14.55 -3.05
C TRP A 13 -2.15 -13.37 -3.14
N PHE A 14 -2.38 -12.29 -2.37
CA PHE A 14 -1.47 -11.14 -2.35
C PHE A 14 -0.10 -11.46 -1.74
N GLN A 15 -0.03 -12.32 -0.72
CA GLN A 15 1.24 -12.74 -0.14
C GLN A 15 2.09 -13.53 -1.15
N GLU A 16 1.47 -14.33 -2.02
CA GLU A 16 2.18 -15.08 -3.06
C GLU A 16 2.56 -14.22 -4.27
N HIS A 17 1.67 -13.32 -4.71
CA HIS A 17 1.81 -12.61 -5.99
C HIS A 17 2.39 -11.19 -5.84
N MET A 18 2.34 -10.60 -4.65
CA MET A 18 2.90 -9.28 -4.32
C MET A 18 3.61 -9.35 -2.94
N PRO A 19 4.68 -10.16 -2.83
CA PRO A 19 5.30 -10.51 -1.54
C PRO A 19 5.92 -9.31 -0.80
N GLU A 20 6.36 -8.29 -1.54
CA GLU A 20 6.98 -7.08 -1.01
C GLU A 20 6.13 -5.87 -1.41
N ALA A 21 5.20 -5.48 -0.54
CA ALA A 21 4.37 -4.29 -0.74
C ALA A 21 5.05 -3.07 -0.11
N GLU A 22 5.32 -2.06 -0.92
CA GLU A 22 5.90 -0.78 -0.50
C GLU A 22 4.99 0.39 -0.88
N THR A 23 5.26 1.58 -0.35
CA THR A 23 4.55 2.80 -0.79
C THR A 23 5.04 3.25 -2.16
N GLU A 24 4.14 3.78 -2.99
CA GLU A 24 4.50 4.37 -4.29
C GLU A 24 5.03 5.81 -4.15
N LEU A 25 4.97 6.40 -2.96
CA LEU A 25 5.51 7.74 -2.70
C LEU A 25 7.03 7.73 -2.76
N HIS A 26 7.61 8.66 -3.50
CA HIS A 26 9.06 8.84 -3.57
C HIS A 26 9.58 9.64 -2.37
N TYR A 27 10.54 9.06 -1.64
CA TYR A 27 11.23 9.71 -0.52
C TYR A 27 12.61 9.08 -0.28
N THR A 28 13.52 9.83 0.34
CA THR A 28 14.86 9.36 0.73
C THR A 28 15.08 9.42 2.24
N ASN A 29 14.20 10.12 2.97
CA ASN A 29 14.28 10.26 4.42
C ASN A 29 12.88 10.41 5.05
N PRO A 30 12.75 10.25 6.38
CA PRO A 30 11.45 10.30 7.04
C PRO A 30 10.72 11.65 6.92
N PHE A 31 11.46 12.75 6.79
CA PHE A 31 10.86 14.08 6.64
C PHE A 31 10.22 14.24 5.25
N GLU A 32 10.88 13.76 4.20
CA GLU A 32 10.31 13.72 2.84
C GLU A 32 9.04 12.87 2.78
N LEU A 33 9.03 11.69 3.41
CA LEU A 33 7.84 10.85 3.47
C LEU A 33 6.67 11.56 4.16
N LEU A 34 6.93 12.25 5.28
CA LEU A 34 5.91 13.03 5.98
C LEU A 34 5.25 14.06 5.05
N VAL A 35 6.05 14.82 4.31
CA VAL A 35 5.54 15.83 3.37
C VAL A 35 4.79 15.17 2.21
N ALA A 36 5.33 14.10 1.63
CA ALA A 36 4.71 13.36 0.53
C ALA A 36 3.32 12.81 0.92
N VAL A 37 3.17 12.28 2.13
CA VAL A 37 1.88 11.78 2.67
C VAL A 37 0.87 12.92 2.86
N ILE A 38 1.30 14.10 3.28
CA ILE A 38 0.40 15.26 3.40
C ILE A 38 -0.12 15.69 2.02
N LEU A 39 0.75 15.66 1.00
CA LEU A 39 0.41 16.06 -0.37
C LEU A 39 -0.45 15.02 -1.10
N SER A 40 -0.40 13.74 -0.71
CA SER A 40 -1.23 12.69 -1.32
C SER A 40 -2.71 12.78 -0.92
N ALA A 41 -3.07 13.67 0.02
CA ALA A 41 -4.46 13.89 0.41
C ALA A 41 -5.34 14.22 -0.81
N GLN A 42 -6.31 13.35 -1.10
CA GLN A 42 -7.22 13.45 -2.25
C GLN A 42 -6.50 13.48 -3.63
N CYS A 43 -5.28 12.95 -3.68
CA CYS A 43 -4.48 12.82 -4.88
C CYS A 43 -4.02 11.35 -5.04
N THR A 44 -3.45 11.02 -6.19
CA THR A 44 -2.78 9.74 -6.41
C THR A 44 -1.27 9.93 -6.26
N ASP A 45 -0.56 8.93 -5.77
CA ASP A 45 0.91 8.96 -5.58
C ASP A 45 1.72 9.25 -6.86
N LYS A 46 1.09 9.13 -8.05
CA LYS A 46 1.69 9.46 -9.36
C LYS A 46 1.80 10.94 -9.71
N ARG A 47 1.07 11.83 -9.03
CA ARG A 47 0.99 13.27 -9.37
C ARG A 47 2.02 14.07 -8.59
#